data_AF-L0DF05-F1
#
_entry.id   AF-L0DF05-F1
#
_cell.length_a   1.000
_cell.length_b   1.000
_cell.length_c   1.000
_cell.angle_alpha   90.00
_cell.angle_beta   90.00
_cell.angle_gamma   90.00
#
_symmetry.space_group_name_H-M   'P 1'
#
loop_
_entity.id
_entity.type
_entity.pdbx_description
1 polymer ?
#
loop_
_entity_poly.entity_id
_entity_poly.type
_entity_poly.pdbx_seq_one_letter_code
_entity_poly.pdbx_strand_id
1 'polypeptide(L)'
;MISWNDPSELDVDAFRSALLALYVDLDAEVARRAPVCQLSGRCCRFKEYDHTLFLSAPELSVLLADAPAPSRPLDEGLTCPWQDAQGRCTAREARPLGCRVYFCDPNYEGQAAELSETFLARLKRLAEDFGLPWNYAPLHQHLRSAWSHQIEPDPATDEYS
;
A
#
# COMPACT_ATOMS: atom_id res chain seq x y z
N MET A 1 -28.95 -12.74 25.63
CA MET A 1 -28.58 -12.55 24.21
C MET A 1 -27.55 -11.44 24.14
N ILE A 2 -26.28 -11.77 24.38
CA ILE A 2 -25.17 -10.85 24.14
C ILE A 2 -24.39 -11.50 23.00
N SER A 3 -24.57 -10.95 21.81
CA SER A 3 -23.73 -11.27 20.66
C SER A 3 -22.37 -10.63 20.96
N TRP A 4 -21.38 -11.48 21.20
CA TRP A 4 -20.00 -11.06 21.35
C TRP A 4 -19.49 -10.70 19.96
N ASN A 5 -19.37 -9.39 19.69
CA ASN A 5 -18.63 -8.90 18.55
C ASN A 5 -17.17 -9.34 18.73
N ASP A 6 -16.60 -9.96 17.71
CA ASP A 6 -15.18 -10.28 17.68
C ASP A 6 -14.37 -8.97 17.81
N PRO A 7 -13.53 -8.82 18.85
CA PRO A 7 -12.76 -7.59 19.04
C PRO A 7 -11.73 -7.35 17.92
N SER A 8 -11.42 -8.35 17.08
CA SER A 8 -10.46 -8.21 15.99
C SER A 8 -10.98 -7.42 14.79
N GLU A 9 -12.27 -7.50 14.45
CA GLU A 9 -12.84 -6.76 13.31
C GLU A 9 -13.07 -5.27 13.65
N LEU A 10 -13.47 -4.96 14.89
CA LEU A 10 -13.70 -3.58 15.33
C LEU A 10 -12.43 -2.73 15.38
N ASP A 11 -11.27 -3.37 15.60
CA ASP A 11 -9.95 -2.73 15.62
C ASP A 11 -9.47 -2.39 14.18
N VAL A 12 -9.69 -3.30 13.23
CA VAL A 12 -9.30 -3.12 11.82
C VAL A 12 -10.06 -1.98 11.13
N ASP A 13 -11.38 -1.89 11.32
CA ASP A 13 -12.17 -0.81 10.74
C ASP A 13 -11.83 0.55 11.34
N ALA A 14 -11.56 0.59 12.65
CA ALA A 14 -11.12 1.80 13.34
C ALA A 14 -9.72 2.24 12.88
N PHE A 15 -8.77 1.31 12.75
CA PHE A 15 -7.46 1.59 12.19
C PHE A 15 -7.56 2.08 10.75
N ARG A 16 -8.33 1.40 9.89
CA ARG A 16 -8.53 1.80 8.49
C ARG A 16 -9.09 3.22 8.40
N SER A 17 -10.08 3.55 9.23
CA SER A 17 -10.65 4.89 9.29
C SER A 17 -9.61 5.95 9.70
N ALA A 18 -8.80 5.65 10.72
CA ALA A 18 -7.74 6.55 11.17
C ALA A 18 -6.61 6.70 10.13
N LEU A 19 -6.28 5.63 9.42
CA LEU A 19 -5.31 5.65 8.32
C LEU A 19 -5.80 6.51 7.16
N LEU A 20 -7.07 6.37 6.77
CA LEU A 20 -7.68 7.20 5.72
C LEU A 20 -7.68 8.68 6.11
N ALA A 21 -7.95 9.01 7.37
CA ALA A 21 -7.84 10.38 7.88
C ALA A 21 -6.39 10.90 7.79
N LEU A 22 -5.40 10.08 8.16
CA LEU A 22 -3.97 10.42 7.99
C LEU A 22 -3.62 10.66 6.52
N TYR A 23 -4.18 9.89 5.59
CA TYR A 23 -3.99 10.10 4.15
C TYR A 23 -4.66 11.36 3.63
N VAL A 24 -5.82 11.76 4.16
CA VAL A 24 -6.44 13.06 3.83
C VAL A 24 -5.51 14.21 4.22
N ASP A 25 -4.94 14.17 5.43
CA ASP A 25 -3.95 15.17 5.86
C ASP A 25 -2.73 15.18 4.94
N LEU A 26 -2.25 14.00 4.54
CA LEU A 26 -1.11 13.88 3.63
C LEU A 26 -1.41 14.47 2.27
N ASP A 27 -2.56 14.13 1.70
CA ASP A 27 -2.98 14.62 0.39
C ASP A 27 -3.16 16.15 0.41
N ALA A 28 -3.60 16.72 1.54
CA ALA A 28 -3.64 18.17 1.73
C ALA A 28 -2.22 18.79 1.73
N GLU A 29 -1.24 18.17 2.42
CA GLU A 29 0.15 18.63 2.40
C GLU A 29 0.80 18.56 1.02
N VAL A 30 0.53 17.48 0.28
CA VAL A 30 0.96 17.31 -1.11
C VAL A 30 0.32 18.41 -1.97
N ALA A 31 -0.99 18.63 -1.85
CA ALA A 31 -1.69 19.66 -2.61
C ALA A 31 -1.15 21.06 -2.35
N ARG A 32 -0.79 21.40 -1.10
CA ARG A 32 -0.15 22.68 -0.76
C ARG A 32 1.20 22.89 -1.44
N ARG A 33 1.93 21.81 -1.70
CA ARG A 33 3.23 21.82 -2.39
C ARG A 33 3.10 21.78 -3.91
N ALA A 34 1.90 21.43 -4.41
CA ALA A 34 1.52 21.42 -5.82
C ALA A 34 2.53 20.74 -6.77
N PRO A 35 2.99 19.50 -6.48
CA PRO A 35 3.91 18.80 -7.39
C PRO A 35 3.27 18.48 -8.74
N VAL A 36 4.08 18.47 -9.79
CA VAL A 36 3.60 18.15 -11.14
C VAL A 36 3.65 16.65 -11.41
N CYS A 37 2.48 16.03 -11.59
CA CYS A 37 2.38 14.67 -12.13
C CYS A 37 2.36 14.70 -13.67
N GLN A 38 3.36 14.12 -14.31
CA GLN A 38 3.43 14.03 -15.78
C GLN A 38 2.68 12.82 -16.35
N LEU A 39 1.97 12.04 -15.52
CA LEU A 39 1.32 10.77 -15.91
C LEU A 39 2.27 9.81 -16.65
N SER A 40 3.56 9.86 -16.31
CA SER A 40 4.62 9.12 -17.00
C SER A 40 4.67 7.63 -16.65
N GLY A 41 3.93 7.19 -15.63
CA GLY A 41 3.96 5.82 -15.12
C GLY A 41 5.29 5.39 -14.50
N ARG A 42 6.26 6.31 -14.30
CA ARG A 42 7.59 5.98 -13.75
C ARG A 42 7.52 5.49 -12.30
N CYS A 43 6.61 6.06 -11.51
CA CYS A 43 6.37 5.68 -10.12
C CYS A 43 6.09 4.17 -9.92
N CYS A 44 5.55 3.49 -10.92
CA CYS A 44 5.19 2.08 -10.86
C CYS A 44 6.19 1.15 -11.56
N ARG A 45 7.24 1.68 -12.21
CA ARG A 45 8.24 0.91 -12.96
C ARG A 45 9.52 0.80 -12.14
N PHE A 46 9.41 -0.01 -11.09
CA PHE A 46 10.40 -0.11 -10.00
C PHE A 46 11.82 -0.36 -10.51
N LYS A 47 12.05 -1.46 -11.24
CA LYS A 47 13.40 -1.80 -11.68
C LYS A 47 13.96 -0.84 -12.73
N GLU A 48 13.11 -0.32 -13.62
CA GLU A 48 13.51 0.60 -14.69
C GLU A 48 14.02 1.95 -14.14
N TYR A 49 13.40 2.45 -13.06
CA TYR A 49 13.74 3.75 -12.46
C TYR A 49 14.42 3.65 -11.09
N ASP A 50 14.90 2.46 -10.74
CA ASP A 50 15.55 2.18 -9.44
C ASP A 50 14.71 2.64 -8.24
N HIS A 51 13.41 2.36 -8.30
CA HIS A 51 12.47 2.63 -7.22
C HIS A 51 12.16 1.36 -6.45
N THR A 52 12.01 1.50 -5.14
CA THR A 52 11.44 0.45 -4.30
C THR A 52 10.33 1.06 -3.45
N LEU A 53 9.11 0.56 -3.60
CA LEU A 53 8.00 0.96 -2.75
C LEU A 53 8.06 0.17 -1.44
N PHE A 54 8.28 0.88 -0.33
CA PHE A 54 8.12 0.35 1.01
C PHE A 54 6.75 0.75 1.55
N LEU A 55 6.17 -0.13 2.37
CA LEU A 55 4.92 0.09 3.10
C LEU A 55 4.91 -0.77 4.36
N SER A 56 4.07 -0.41 5.33
CA SER A 56 3.87 -1.22 6.53
C SER A 56 2.88 -2.36 6.29
N ALA A 57 2.91 -3.41 7.12
CA ALA A 57 1.92 -4.49 7.05
C ALA A 57 0.46 -4.01 7.24
N PRO A 58 0.15 -3.04 8.11
CA PRO A 58 -1.18 -2.45 8.20
C PRO A 58 -1.60 -1.71 6.93
N GLU A 59 -0.69 -0.94 6.30
CA GLU A 59 -0.97 -0.31 5.00
C GLU A 59 -1.21 -1.34 3.90
N LEU A 60 -0.46 -2.44 3.89
CA LEU A 60 -0.67 -3.53 2.95
C LEU A 60 -2.08 -4.11 3.09
N SER A 61 -2.56 -4.31 4.32
CA SER A 61 -3.88 -4.88 4.57
C SER A 61 -4.99 -4.01 3.98
N VAL A 62 -4.89 -2.69 4.14
CA VAL A 62 -5.83 -1.74 3.53
C VAL A 62 -5.68 -1.69 2.01
N LEU A 63 -4.44 -1.74 1.49
CA LEU A 63 -4.20 -1.81 0.04
C LEU A 63 -4.86 -3.04 -0.59
N LEU A 64 -4.73 -4.22 0.03
CA LEU A 64 -5.32 -5.46 -0.48
C LEU A 64 -6.85 -5.48 -0.37
N ALA A 65 -7.42 -4.83 0.64
CA ALA A 65 -8.86 -4.71 0.82
C ALA A 65 -9.50 -3.75 -0.21
N ASP A 66 -8.81 -2.65 -0.54
CA ASP A 66 -9.41 -1.52 -1.26
C ASP A 66 -8.97 -1.41 -2.72
N ALA A 67 -7.83 -2.00 -3.08
CA ALA A 67 -7.37 -1.98 -4.45
C ALA A 67 -8.19 -2.92 -5.33
N PRO A 68 -8.38 -2.59 -6.62
CA PRO A 68 -8.91 -3.54 -7.57
C PRO A 68 -7.95 -4.74 -7.72
N ALA A 69 -8.42 -5.80 -8.38
CA ALA A 69 -7.55 -6.92 -8.74
C ALA A 69 -6.30 -6.42 -9.50
N PRO A 70 -5.13 -7.03 -9.28
CA PRO A 70 -3.92 -6.71 -10.02
C PRO A 70 -4.16 -6.72 -11.54
N SER A 71 -3.66 -5.70 -12.22
CA SER A 71 -3.78 -5.55 -13.68
C SER A 71 -2.77 -6.41 -14.44
N ARG A 72 -1.78 -6.96 -13.73
CA ARG A 72 -0.74 -7.85 -14.24
C ARG A 72 -0.29 -8.84 -13.15
N PRO A 73 0.34 -9.97 -13.52
CA PRO A 73 0.94 -10.89 -12.56
C PRO A 73 2.01 -10.22 -11.69
N LEU A 74 2.26 -10.79 -10.52
CA LEU A 74 3.41 -10.41 -9.70
C LEU A 74 4.71 -10.78 -10.43
N ASP A 75 5.70 -9.88 -10.38
CA ASP A 75 6.95 -10.00 -11.13
C ASP A 75 8.19 -9.82 -10.22
N GLU A 76 8.09 -10.26 -8.96
CA GLU A 76 9.14 -10.12 -7.94
C GLU A 76 9.65 -8.67 -7.77
N GLY A 77 8.79 -7.68 -8.02
CA GLY A 77 9.09 -6.28 -7.79
C GLY A 77 9.76 -5.57 -8.97
N LEU A 78 9.67 -6.12 -10.19
CA LEU A 78 10.05 -5.40 -11.39
C LEU A 78 9.09 -4.21 -11.64
N THR A 79 7.79 -4.43 -11.44
CA THR A 79 6.75 -3.41 -11.61
C THR A 79 5.66 -3.49 -10.55
N CYS A 80 4.86 -2.43 -10.43
CA CYS A 80 3.67 -2.43 -9.60
C CYS A 80 2.57 -3.27 -10.28
N PRO A 81 1.95 -4.25 -9.58
CA PRO A 81 0.89 -5.08 -10.16
C PRO A 81 -0.38 -4.31 -10.58
N TRP A 82 -0.56 -3.10 -10.04
CA TRP A 82 -1.68 -2.21 -10.36
C TRP A 82 -1.36 -1.17 -11.44
N GLN A 83 -0.32 -1.38 -12.24
CA GLN A 83 -0.09 -0.59 -13.44
C GLN A 83 -0.81 -1.24 -14.63
N ASP A 84 -1.71 -0.51 -15.30
CA ASP A 84 -2.37 -0.99 -16.51
C ASP A 84 -1.41 -0.97 -17.73
N ALA A 85 -1.89 -1.50 -18.86
CA ALA A 85 -1.12 -1.55 -20.10
C ALA A 85 -0.81 -0.15 -20.69
N GLN A 86 -1.54 0.88 -20.25
CA GLN A 86 -1.34 2.28 -20.64
C GLN A 86 -0.40 3.02 -19.66
N GLY A 87 0.14 2.34 -18.65
CA GLY A 87 1.06 2.92 -17.68
C GLY A 87 0.39 3.66 -16.52
N ARG A 88 -0.94 3.58 -16.39
CA ARG A 88 -1.74 4.25 -15.36
C ARG A 88 -1.90 3.36 -14.14
N CYS A 89 -1.97 3.98 -12.96
CA CYS A 89 -2.25 3.26 -11.71
C CYS A 89 -3.76 3.01 -11.57
N THR A 90 -4.15 1.74 -11.45
CA THR A 90 -5.55 1.31 -11.22
C THR A 90 -5.93 1.33 -9.74
N ALA A 91 -4.97 1.24 -8.82
CA ALA A 91 -5.16 1.33 -7.38
C ALA A 91 -4.99 2.76 -6.81
N ARG A 92 -5.36 3.80 -7.58
CA ARG A 92 -5.04 5.20 -7.24
C ARG A 92 -5.63 5.64 -5.89
N GLU A 93 -6.84 5.19 -5.55
CA GLU A 93 -7.52 5.56 -4.30
C GLU A 93 -6.95 4.79 -3.09
N ALA A 94 -6.55 3.54 -3.29
CA ALA A 94 -5.98 2.66 -2.27
C ALA A 94 -4.46 2.84 -2.07
N ARG A 95 -3.85 3.91 -2.60
CA ARG A 95 -2.40 4.12 -2.56
C ARG A 95 -1.88 4.17 -1.12
N PRO A 96 -0.77 3.46 -0.80
CA PRO A 96 -0.07 3.64 0.46
C PRO A 96 0.68 4.98 0.48
N LEU A 97 1.20 5.36 1.65
CA LEU A 97 1.91 6.61 1.90
C LEU A 97 3.00 6.88 0.86
N GLY A 98 3.87 5.92 0.58
CA GLY A 98 4.96 6.08 -0.39
C GLY A 98 4.47 6.46 -1.80
N CYS A 99 3.34 5.89 -2.24
CA CYS A 99 2.71 6.21 -3.52
C CYS A 99 1.98 7.57 -3.53
N ARG A 100 1.59 8.09 -2.38
CA ARG A 100 0.96 9.42 -2.24
C ARG A 100 1.99 10.53 -2.25
N VAL A 101 3.16 10.28 -1.66
CA VAL A 101 4.24 11.26 -1.59
C VAL A 101 5.06 11.30 -2.87
N TYR A 102 5.20 10.22 -3.64
CA TYR A 102 6.08 10.23 -4.81
C TYR A 102 5.52 11.01 -6.01
N PHE A 103 6.33 11.90 -6.60
CA PHE A 103 6.08 12.57 -7.88
C PHE A 103 7.38 12.64 -8.72
N CYS A 104 7.25 12.60 -10.05
CA CYS A 104 8.40 12.74 -10.97
C CYS A 104 8.90 14.18 -11.14
N ASP A 105 8.45 15.10 -10.30
CA ASP A 105 8.80 16.52 -10.35
C ASP A 105 10.13 16.74 -9.61
N PRO A 106 11.21 17.13 -10.30
CA PRO A 106 12.52 17.33 -9.66
C PRO A 106 12.50 18.48 -8.64
N ASN A 107 11.59 19.45 -8.76
CA ASN A 107 11.49 20.55 -7.80
C ASN A 107 10.81 20.13 -6.49
N TYR A 108 10.23 18.93 -6.47
CA TYR A 108 9.50 18.39 -5.34
C TYR A 108 10.31 17.34 -4.56
N GLU A 109 11.39 16.79 -5.12
CA GLU A 109 12.15 15.67 -4.54
C GLU A 109 12.57 15.92 -3.08
N GLY A 110 13.13 17.11 -2.76
CA GLY A 110 13.50 17.46 -1.38
C GLY A 110 12.31 17.56 -0.42
N GLN A 111 11.16 18.04 -0.92
CA GLN A 111 9.93 18.17 -0.13
C GLN A 111 9.26 16.81 0.09
N ALA A 112 9.41 15.89 -0.88
CA ALA A 112 8.93 14.53 -0.79
C ALA A 112 9.58 13.77 0.36
N ALA A 113 10.89 13.96 0.57
CA ALA A 113 11.62 13.32 1.67
C ALA A 113 11.11 13.79 3.04
N GLU A 114 11.03 15.11 3.25
CA GLU A 114 10.52 15.71 4.50
C GLU A 114 9.10 15.24 4.81
N LEU A 115 8.24 15.22 3.79
CA LEU A 115 6.85 14.79 3.93
C LEU A 115 6.76 13.29 4.24
N SER A 116 7.59 12.47 3.59
CA SER A 116 7.68 11.04 3.85
C SER A 116 8.07 10.78 5.30
N GLU A 117 9.13 11.41 5.81
CA GLU A 117 9.58 11.24 7.19
C GLU A 117 8.51 11.63 8.20
N THR A 118 7.88 12.78 8.00
CA THR A 118 6.82 13.31 8.88
C THR A 118 5.65 12.34 8.97
N PHE A 119 5.14 11.87 7.81
CA PHE A 119 3.96 11.02 7.78
C PHE A 119 4.27 9.57 8.12
N LEU A 120 5.48 9.06 7.85
CA LEU A 120 5.91 7.75 8.31
C LEU A 120 5.98 7.71 9.84
N ALA A 121 6.47 8.76 10.48
CA ALA A 121 6.46 8.85 11.95
C ALA A 121 5.03 8.86 12.53
N ARG A 122 4.10 9.57 11.87
CA ARG A 122 2.67 9.58 12.26
C ARG A 122 2.02 8.22 12.06
N LEU A 123 2.26 7.58 10.93
CA LEU A 123 1.75 6.26 10.60
C LEU A 123 2.28 5.19 11.55
N LYS A 124 3.56 5.26 11.91
CA LYS A 124 4.15 4.33 12.86
C LYS A 124 3.51 4.46 14.25
N ARG A 125 3.33 5.68 14.74
CA ARG A 125 2.59 5.93 16.00
C ARG A 125 1.17 5.41 15.93
N LEU A 126 0.47 5.64 14.81
CA LEU A 126 -0.87 5.12 14.60
C LEU A 126 -0.89 3.58 14.69
N ALA A 127 0.07 2.89 14.06
CA ALA A 127 0.16 1.43 14.19
C ALA A 127 0.45 0.99 15.64
N GLU A 128 1.31 1.70 16.36
CA GLU A 128 1.64 1.45 17.77
C GLU A 128 0.41 1.64 18.69
N ASP A 129 -0.39 2.69 18.48
CA ASP A 129 -1.59 3.00 19.27
C ASP A 129 -2.66 1.91 19.16
N PHE A 130 -2.73 1.24 18.01
CA PHE A 130 -3.62 0.11 17.74
C PHE A 130 -2.93 -1.25 17.98
N GLY A 131 -1.69 -1.28 18.49
CA GLY A 131 -0.97 -2.51 18.78
C GLY A 131 -0.64 -3.37 17.55
N LEU A 132 -0.63 -2.77 16.35
CA LEU A 132 -0.41 -3.47 15.09
C LEU A 132 1.10 -3.65 14.80
N PRO A 133 1.51 -4.78 14.20
CA PRO A 133 2.90 -5.01 13.85
C PRO A 133 3.36 -4.04 12.75
N TRP A 134 4.45 -3.32 12.98
CA TRP A 134 4.94 -2.33 12.01
C TRP A 134 5.34 -2.95 10.66
N ASN A 135 6.18 -4.00 10.70
CA ASN A 135 6.73 -4.73 9.54
C ASN A 135 6.81 -3.89 8.26
N TYR A 136 7.83 -3.03 8.18
CA TYR A 136 8.04 -2.13 7.05
C TYR A 136 9.02 -2.74 6.05
N ALA A 137 8.50 -3.16 4.90
CA ALA A 137 9.27 -3.89 3.91
C ALA A 137 8.88 -3.48 2.48
N PRO A 138 9.67 -3.88 1.46
CA PRO A 138 9.30 -3.69 0.07
C PRO A 138 7.98 -4.38 -0.29
N LEU A 139 7.18 -3.73 -1.14
CA LEU A 139 5.88 -4.23 -1.60
C LEU A 139 5.98 -5.67 -2.11
N HIS A 140 6.92 -5.98 -2.98
CA HIS A 140 7.05 -7.32 -3.56
C HIS A 140 7.25 -8.42 -2.51
N GLN A 141 7.91 -8.12 -1.38
CA GLN A 141 8.10 -9.09 -0.29
C GLN A 141 6.78 -9.34 0.44
N HIS A 142 6.03 -8.27 0.70
CA HIS A 142 4.69 -8.34 1.27
C HIS A 142 3.72 -9.13 0.38
N LEU A 143 3.70 -8.84 -0.92
CA LEU A 143 2.83 -9.55 -1.87
C LEU A 143 3.24 -11.03 -1.99
N ARG A 144 4.53 -11.35 -2.05
CA ARG A 144 4.94 -12.76 -2.06
C ARG A 144 4.42 -13.49 -0.82
N SER A 145 4.57 -12.91 0.37
CA SER A 145 4.08 -13.51 1.60
C SER A 145 2.56 -13.72 1.58
N ALA A 146 1.79 -12.71 1.18
CA ALA A 146 0.32 -12.79 1.19
C ALA A 146 -0.24 -13.79 0.16
N TRP A 147 0.40 -13.93 -1.01
CA TRP A 147 -0.03 -14.86 -2.04
C TRP A 147 0.46 -16.28 -1.80
N SER A 148 1.61 -16.50 -1.15
CA SER A 148 2.04 -17.84 -0.74
C SER A 148 1.05 -18.50 0.24
N HIS A 149 0.38 -17.72 1.10
CA HIS A 149 -0.65 -18.22 2.00
C HIS A 149 -2.01 -18.48 1.33
N GLN A 150 -2.21 -18.02 0.08
CA GLN A 150 -3.40 -18.34 -0.73
C GLN A 150 -3.20 -19.58 -1.61
N ILE A 151 -1.97 -20.10 -1.68
CA ILE A 151 -1.59 -21.33 -2.39
C ILE A 151 -1.20 -22.40 -1.33
N GLU A 152 -2.07 -22.64 -0.35
CA GLU A 152 -2.09 -23.97 0.28
C GLU A 152 -3.00 -24.83 -0.60
N PRO A 153 -2.50 -25.90 -1.23
CA PRO A 153 -3.38 -26.83 -1.93
C PRO A 153 -4.35 -27.44 -0.91
N ASP A 154 -5.64 -27.44 -1.23
CA ASP A 154 -6.64 -28.20 -0.50
C ASP A 154 -6.16 -29.65 -0.34
N PRO A 155 -5.88 -30.14 0.89
CA PRO A 155 -5.50 -31.53 1.09
C PRO A 155 -6.76 -32.41 1.08
N ALA A 156 -7.56 -32.34 0.02
CA ALA A 156 -8.73 -33.19 -0.17
C ALA A 156 -9.21 -33.20 -1.62
N THR A 157 -8.48 -33.86 -2.52
CA THR A 157 -9.11 -34.62 -3.61
C THR A 157 -8.19 -35.72 -4.14
N ASP A 158 -7.72 -36.59 -3.23
CA ASP A 158 -7.52 -38.00 -3.58
C ASP A 158 -8.89 -38.69 -3.43
N GLU A 159 -9.73 -38.66 -4.47
CA GLU A 159 -10.71 -39.74 -4.73
C GLU A 159 -11.45 -39.54 -6.07
N TYR A 160 -11.34 -40.58 -6.93
CA TYR A 160 -12.02 -40.83 -8.22
C TYR A 160 -11.49 -40.09 -9.46
N SER A 161 -10.61 -40.74 -10.24
CA SER A 161 -10.95 -41.80 -11.22
C SER A 161 -9.70 -42.34 -11.91
#